data_AF-A0A127S9V0-F1
#
_entry.id   AF-A0A127S9V0-F1
#
_cell.length_a   1.000
_cell.length_b   1.000
_cell.length_c   1.000
_cell.angle_alpha   90.00
_cell.angle_beta   90.00
_cell.angle_gamma   90.00
#
_symmetry.space_group_name_H-M   'P 1'
#
loop_
_entity.id
_entity.type
_entity.pdbx_description
1 polymer ?
#
loop_
_entity_poly.entity_id
_entity_poly.type
_entity_poly.pdbx_seq_one_letter_code
_entity_poly.pdbx_strand_id
1 'polypeptide(L)'
;MTVVTTADTSQLYALAARHGLKLHGPLTVNELGLDYRIVIATVDDGRRWVLRIPRRAEVSAKVEPEARVLAMLKNRLPFAVPDWRVANAELVA
;
A
#
# COMPACT_ATOMS: atom_id res chain seq x y z
N MET A 1 -6.38 -17.00 2.50
CA MET A 1 -6.28 -16.24 1.23
C MET A 1 -7.59 -16.44 0.50
N THR A 2 -8.36 -15.37 0.29
CA THR A 2 -9.64 -15.39 -0.41
C THR A 2 -9.47 -14.95 -1.85
N VAL A 3 -10.31 -15.46 -2.75
CA VAL A 3 -10.34 -15.03 -4.15
C VAL A 3 -10.92 -13.62 -4.21
N VAL A 4 -10.18 -12.68 -4.81
CA VAL A 4 -10.63 -11.30 -5.03
C VAL A 4 -11.69 -11.30 -6.14
N THR A 5 -12.80 -10.59 -5.94
CA THR A 5 -13.82 -10.48 -6.99
C THR A 5 -13.32 -9.54 -8.11
N THR A 6 -13.88 -9.66 -9.32
CA THR A 6 -13.52 -8.82 -10.47
C THR A 6 -13.83 -7.33 -10.24
N ALA A 7 -14.93 -7.03 -9.56
CA ALA A 7 -15.31 -5.66 -9.20
C ALA A 7 -14.31 -5.03 -8.21
N ASP A 8 -13.94 -5.77 -7.17
CA ASP A 8 -12.98 -5.35 -6.16
C ASP A 8 -11.57 -5.19 -6.74
N THR A 9 -11.18 -6.10 -7.64
CA THR A 9 -9.92 -5.98 -8.41
C THR A 9 -9.90 -4.66 -9.18
N SER A 10 -10.98 -4.32 -9.89
CA SER A 10 -11.05 -3.07 -10.67
C SER A 10 -10.93 -1.83 -9.79
N GLN A 11 -11.53 -1.83 -8.59
CA GLN A 11 -11.39 -0.73 -7.63
C GLN A 11 -9.96 -0.58 -7.10
N LEU A 12 -9.27 -1.69 -6.81
CA LEU A 12 -7.87 -1.66 -6.38
C LEU A 12 -6.94 -1.13 -7.46
N TYR A 13 -7.15 -1.52 -8.72
CA TYR A 13 -6.42 -0.97 -9.87
C TYR A 13 -6.66 0.53 -10.02
N ALA A 14 -7.91 0.98 -9.91
CA ALA A 14 -8.25 2.39 -10.01
C ALA A 14 -7.64 3.22 -8.86
N LEU A 15 -7.65 2.72 -7.63
CA LEU A 15 -7.01 3.35 -6.47
C LEU A 15 -5.51 3.54 -6.71
N ALA A 16 -4.80 2.48 -7.09
CA ALA A 16 -3.37 2.53 -7.37
C ALA A 16 -3.05 3.52 -8.51
N ALA A 17 -3.84 3.50 -9.59
CA ALA A 17 -3.63 4.37 -10.75
C ALA A 17 -3.76 5.86 -10.42
N ARG A 18 -4.68 6.26 -9.51
CA ARG A 18 -4.79 7.66 -9.04
C ARG A 18 -3.53 8.15 -8.32
N HIS A 19 -2.71 7.24 -7.81
CA HIS A 19 -1.44 7.53 -7.17
C HIS A 19 -0.22 7.21 -8.05
N GLY A 20 -0.43 7.04 -9.37
CA GLY A 20 0.64 6.82 -10.33
C GLY A 20 1.19 5.40 -10.36
N LEU A 21 0.55 4.44 -9.70
CA LEU A 21 0.94 3.02 -9.70
C LEU A 21 0.10 2.24 -10.71
N LYS A 22 0.70 1.83 -11.81
CA LYS A 22 0.05 1.00 -12.83
C LYS A 22 0.24 -0.48 -12.51
N LEU A 23 -0.76 -1.07 -11.86
CA LEU A 23 -0.75 -2.50 -11.52
C LEU A 23 -0.94 -3.37 -12.77
N HIS A 24 -0.46 -4.62 -12.71
CA HIS A 24 -0.82 -5.66 -13.67
C HIS A 24 -0.79 -7.06 -13.03
N GLY A 25 -1.53 -7.99 -13.64
CA GLY A 25 -1.57 -9.39 -13.22
C GLY A 25 -2.43 -9.63 -11.96
N PRO A 26 -2.25 -10.81 -11.32
CA PRO A 26 -3.04 -11.19 -10.16
C PRO A 26 -2.67 -10.38 -8.91
N LEU A 27 -3.66 -10.12 -8.07
CA LEU A 27 -3.49 -9.47 -6.76
C LEU A 27 -3.53 -10.52 -5.65
N THR A 28 -2.68 -10.37 -4.64
CA THR A 28 -2.80 -11.10 -3.37
C THR A 28 -3.35 -10.18 -2.30
N VAL A 29 -4.52 -10.48 -1.76
CA VAL A 29 -5.17 -9.65 -0.73
C VAL A 29 -5.11 -10.34 0.62
N ASN A 30 -4.77 -9.57 1.65
CA ASN A 30 -4.82 -9.97 3.04
C ASN A 30 -5.74 -9.02 3.84
N GLU A 31 -6.84 -9.58 4.33
CA GLU A 31 -7.87 -8.88 5.11
C GLU A 31 -7.70 -9.00 6.64
N LEU A 32 -6.71 -9.75 7.11
CA LEU A 32 -6.56 -10.04 8.54
C LEU A 32 -6.14 -8.82 9.37
N GLY A 33 -5.66 -7.76 8.73
CA GLY A 33 -5.27 -6.52 9.40
C GLY A 33 -6.48 -5.73 9.92
N LEU A 34 -6.44 -5.36 11.20
CA LEU A 34 -7.48 -4.55 11.85
C LEU A 34 -7.54 -3.11 11.32
N ASP A 35 -6.38 -2.55 10.97
CA ASP A 35 -6.25 -1.15 10.59
C ASP A 35 -6.08 -0.95 9.09
N TYR A 36 -5.53 -1.96 8.41
CA TYR A 36 -5.20 -1.91 7.00
C TYR A 36 -5.72 -3.14 6.28
N ARG A 37 -6.25 -2.91 5.08
CA ARG A 37 -6.31 -3.92 4.04
C ARG A 37 -4.97 -3.93 3.31
N ILE A 38 -4.35 -5.10 3.15
CA ILE A 38 -3.05 -5.24 2.50
C ILE A 38 -3.22 -5.91 1.14
N VAL A 39 -2.64 -5.32 0.10
CA VAL A 39 -2.60 -5.90 -1.25
C VAL A 39 -1.16 -5.99 -1.72
N ILE A 40 -0.74 -7.17 -2.17
CA ILE A 40 0.53 -7.37 -2.87
C ILE A 40 0.21 -7.46 -4.35
N ALA A 41 0.80 -6.55 -5.13
CA ALA A 41 0.56 -6.41 -6.55
C ALA A 41 1.88 -6.23 -7.32
N THR A 42 1.87 -6.53 -8.62
CA THR A 42 3.01 -6.22 -9.50
C THR A 42 2.68 -4.93 -10.25
N VAL A 43 3.64 -4.00 -10.35
CA VAL A 43 3.51 -2.79 -11.20
C VAL A 43 4.22 -2.99 -12.53
N ASP A 44 3.97 -2.11 -13.49
CA ASP A 44 4.43 -2.22 -14.89
C ASP A 44 5.94 -2.43 -15.10
N ASP A 45 6.80 -1.98 -14.17
CA ASP A 45 8.24 -2.26 -14.17
C ASP A 45 8.61 -3.68 -13.69
N GLY A 46 7.61 -4.53 -13.40
CA GLY A 46 7.75 -5.89 -12.91
C GLY A 46 8.03 -6.02 -11.41
N ARG A 47 8.16 -4.91 -10.67
CA ARG A 47 8.38 -4.95 -9.22
C ARG A 47 7.09 -5.25 -8.49
N ARG A 48 7.22 -5.98 -7.39
CA ARG A 48 6.11 -6.18 -6.45
C ARG A 48 6.05 -5.05 -5.44
N TRP A 49 4.86 -4.52 -5.25
CA TRP A 49 4.54 -3.46 -4.31
C TRP A 49 3.59 -3.97 -3.23
N VAL A 50 3.69 -3.35 -2.06
CA VAL A 50 2.78 -3.57 -0.94
C VAL A 50 1.91 -2.34 -0.80
N LEU A 51 0.61 -2.49 -1.09
CA LEU A 51 -0.38 -1.45 -0.93
C LEU A 51 -1.04 -1.64 0.44
N ARG A 52 -0.96 -0.64 1.31
CA ARG A 52 -1.65 -0.61 2.60
C ARG A 52 -2.76 0.43 2.52
N ILE A 53 -4.00 -0.04 2.61
CA ILE A 53 -5.20 0.80 2.47
C ILE A 53 -5.79 0.98 3.87
N PRO A 54 -5.73 2.19 4.46
CA PRO A 54 -6.31 2.45 5.78
C PRO A 54 -7.81 2.15 5.79
N ARG A 55 -8.31 1.48 6.83
CA ARG A 55 -9.73 1.15 6.95
C ARG A 55 -10.58 2.28 7.54
N ARG A 56 -9.95 3.20 8.30
CA ARG A 56 -10.64 4.24 9.10
C ARG A 56 -9.80 5.52 9.11
N ALA A 57 -10.48 6.67 9.22
CA ALA A 57 -9.84 7.99 9.19
C ALA A 57 -8.80 8.19 10.31
N GLU A 58 -9.03 7.60 11.49
CA GLU A 58 -8.08 7.61 12.62
C GLU A 58 -6.74 6.91 12.30
N VAL A 59 -6.76 5.93 11.38
CA VAL A 59 -5.56 5.24 10.88
C VAL A 59 -4.89 6.10 9.81
N SER A 60 -5.68 6.67 8.89
CA SER A 60 -5.19 7.60 7.87
C SER A 60 -4.45 8.81 8.49
N ALA A 61 -4.93 9.32 9.63
CA ALA A 61 -4.29 10.42 10.36
C ALA A 61 -2.88 10.08 10.87
N LYS A 62 -2.54 8.80 11.02
CA LYS A 62 -1.22 8.34 11.48
C LYS A 62 -0.20 8.18 10.35
N VAL A 63 -0.64 8.19 9.09
CA VAL A 63 0.22 7.97 7.92
C VAL A 63 1.34 9.00 7.82
N GLU A 64 1.02 10.29 7.96
CA GLU A 64 2.02 11.36 7.84
C GLU A 64 3.08 11.30 8.98
N PRO A 65 2.70 11.16 10.26
CA PRO A 65 3.67 10.88 11.32
C PRO A 65 4.57 9.66 11.06
N GLU A 66 3.99 8.53 10.64
CA GLU A 66 4.74 7.30 10.36
C GLU A 66 5.74 7.48 9.20
N ALA A 67 5.32 8.16 8.12
CA ALA A 67 6.17 8.46 6.97
C ALA A 67 7.40 9.29 7.36
N ARG A 68 7.23 10.29 8.23
CA ARG A 68 8.36 11.09 8.76
C ARG A 68 9.35 10.25 9.55
N VAL A 69 8.87 9.34 10.39
CA VAL A 69 9.72 8.43 11.16
C VAL A 69 10.50 7.52 10.22
N LEU A 70 9.85 6.91 9.23
CA LEU A 70 10.50 6.05 8.25
C LEU A 70 11.57 6.78 7.44
N ALA A 71 11.29 8.00 6.97
CA ALA A 71 12.26 8.81 6.23
C ALA A 71 13.51 9.12 7.08
N MET A 72 13.35 9.36 8.38
CA MET A 72 14.46 9.56 9.30
C MET A 72 15.25 8.26 9.53
N LEU A 73 14.57 7.14 9.76
CA LEU A 73 15.19 5.84 10.03
C LEU A 73 15.94 5.28 8.82
N LYS A 74 15.46 5.54 7.60
CA LYS A 74 16.06 5.08 6.34
C LYS A 74 17.55 5.38 6.22
N ASN A 75 18.01 6.51 6.77
CA ASN A 75 19.40 6.94 6.70
C ASN A 75 20.22 6.61 7.97
N ARG A 76 19.61 5.97 8.97
CA ARG A 76 20.24 5.70 10.28
C ARG A 76 20.38 4.22 10.62
N LEU A 77 19.69 3.34 9.88
CA LEU A 77 19.70 1.91 10.14
C LEU A 77 20.53 1.17 9.08
N PRO A 78 21.32 0.14 9.47
CA PRO A 78 22.12 -0.66 8.54
C PRO A 78 21.29 -1.73 7.80
N PHE A 79 19.96 -1.66 7.89
CA PHE A 79 19.02 -2.58 7.25
C PHE A 79 17.83 -1.81 6.66
N ALA A 80 17.13 -2.45 5.73
CA ALA A 80 16.02 -1.83 5.01
C ALA A 80 14.82 -1.56 5.93
N VAL A 81 14.22 -0.39 5.74
CA VAL A 81 12.89 -0.04 6.23
C VAL A 81 11.96 0.21 5.04
N PRO A 82 10.63 0.14 5.22
CA PRO A 82 9.69 0.52 4.18
C PRO A 82 9.96 1.93 3.66
N ASP A 83 10.06 2.06 2.34
CA ASP A 83 10.26 3.33 1.63
C ASP A 83 8.93 3.75 1.01
N TRP A 84 8.07 4.40 1.79
CA TRP A 84 6.74 4.82 1.32
C TRP A 84 6.87 5.90 0.25
N ARG A 85 6.61 5.52 -1.00
CA ARG A 85 6.57 6.40 -2.17
C ARG A 85 5.21 7.07 -2.33
N VAL A 86 4.16 6.43 -1.82
CA VAL A 86 2.82 6.98 -1.65
C VAL A 86 2.51 6.94 -0.15
N ALA A 87 2.13 8.07 0.44
CA ALA A 87 1.79 8.15 1.87
C ALA A 87 0.69 9.20 2.09
N ASN A 88 -0.56 8.82 1.80
CA ASN A 88 -1.72 9.69 2.03
C ASN A 88 -2.87 8.92 2.68
N ALA A 89 -4.01 9.61 2.88
CA ALA A 89 -5.15 9.07 3.62
C ALA A 89 -5.84 7.87 2.93
N GLU A 90 -5.72 7.74 1.61
CA GLU A 90 -6.35 6.65 0.83
C GLU A 90 -5.40 5.45 0.65
N LEU A 91 -4.10 5.71 0.51
CA LEU A 91 -3.11 4.68 0.18
C LEU A 91 -1.74 5.00 0.77
N VAL A 92 -1.11 3.94 1.26
CA VAL A 92 0.32 3.88 1.55
C VAL A 92 0.96 2.79 0.68
N ALA A 93 2.03 3.12 -0.05
CA ALA A 93 2.73 2.19 -0.95
C ALA A 93 4.21 2.54 -1.11
#